data_AF-A0A194PM87-F1
#
_entry.id   AF-A0A194PM87-F1
#
_cell.length_a   1.000
_cell.length_b   1.000
_cell.length_c   1.000
_cell.angle_alpha   90.00
_cell.angle_beta   90.00
_cell.angle_gamma   90.00
#
_symmetry.space_group_name_H-M   'P 1'
#
loop_
_entity.id
_entity.type
_entity.pdbx_description
1 polymer ?
#
loop_
_entity_poly.entity_id
_entity_poly.type
_entity_poly.pdbx_seq_one_letter_code
_entity_poly.pdbx_strand_id
1 'polypeptide(L)'
;MSLLILFVLLNILLYAKQSDAVVKKPRYEEKDAGNLFLKFVSDYNKSYKNYADWLEHYEAFVQNLLWINYLNAIQDTVVYDINSMSDQTAEESRRMFYGLYGRE
;
A
#
# COMPACT_ATOMS: atom_id res chain seq x y z
N MET A 1 30.63 -26.72 32.40
CA MET A 1 30.36 -26.95 30.96
C MET A 1 28.88 -27.04 30.59
N SER A 2 27.97 -27.51 31.46
CA SER A 2 26.54 -27.67 31.09
C SER A 2 25.73 -26.38 30.92
N LEU A 3 26.03 -25.30 31.65
CA LEU A 3 25.26 -24.04 31.58
C LEU A 3 25.48 -23.25 30.28
N LEU A 4 26.71 -23.29 29.73
CA LEU A 4 27.05 -22.59 28.50
C LEU A 4 26.35 -23.23 27.29
N ILE A 5 26.31 -24.56 27.26
CA ILE A 5 25.63 -25.32 26.21
C ILE A 5 24.12 -25.08 26.26
N LEU A 6 23.52 -25.04 27.46
CA LEU A 6 22.09 -24.74 27.62
C LEU A 6 21.75 -23.33 27.11
N PHE A 7 22.60 -22.34 27.40
CA PHE A 7 22.43 -20.97 26.92
C PHE A 7 22.53 -20.90 25.39
N VAL A 8 23.50 -21.58 24.78
CA VAL A 8 23.65 -21.62 23.32
C VAL A 8 22.44 -22.29 22.66
N LEU A 9 21.93 -23.40 23.20
CA LEU A 9 20.74 -24.08 22.68
C LEU A 9 19.47 -23.22 22.81
N LEU A 10 19.33 -22.48 23.90
CA LEU A 10 18.21 -21.55 24.10
C LEU A 10 18.21 -20.43 23.05
N ASN A 11 19.39 -19.87 22.75
CA ASN A 11 19.54 -18.85 21.71
C ASN A 11 19.22 -19.40 20.31
N ILE A 12 19.67 -20.62 19.98
CA ILE A 12 19.36 -21.27 18.70
C ILE A 12 17.84 -21.48 18.52
N LEU A 13 17.14 -21.90 19.57
CA LEU A 13 15.68 -22.07 19.54
C LEU A 13 14.93 -20.73 19.38
N LEU A 14 15.44 -19.65 19.97
CA LEU A 14 14.86 -18.31 19.80
C LEU A 14 15.02 -17.80 18.34
N TYR A 15 16.17 -18.05 17.70
CA TYR A 15 16.38 -17.72 16.30
C TYR A 15 15.54 -18.60 15.35
N ALA A 16 15.40 -19.90 15.64
CA ALA A 16 14.59 -20.80 14.82
C ALA A 16 13.08 -20.50 14.89
N LYS A 17 12.64 -19.77 15.93
CA LYS A 17 11.25 -19.32 16.11
C LYS A 17 10.92 -18.04 15.34
N GLN A 18 11.90 -17.39 14.71
CA GLN A 18 11.64 -16.29 13.77
C GLN A 18 11.09 -16.89 12.47
N SER A 19 9.83 -17.34 12.52
CA SER A 19 9.07 -17.70 11.35
C SER A 19 8.96 -16.48 10.46
N ASP A 20 9.27 -16.63 9.18
CA ASP A 20 8.90 -15.66 8.15
C ASP A 20 7.39 -15.41 8.28
N ALA A 21 7.02 -14.30 8.90
CA ALA A 21 5.64 -13.89 8.95
C ALA A 21 5.23 -13.65 7.50
N VAL A 22 4.43 -14.55 6.94
CA VAL A 22 3.86 -14.37 5.60
C VAL A 22 3.09 -13.06 5.64
N VAL A 23 3.65 -12.00 5.04
CA VAL A 23 3.02 -10.69 5.01
C VAL A 23 1.73 -10.85 4.20
N LYS A 24 0.60 -10.82 4.90
CA LYS A 24 -0.71 -10.96 4.26
C LYS A 24 -0.96 -9.72 3.40
N LYS A 25 -0.99 -9.91 2.08
CA LYS A 25 -1.29 -8.84 1.13
C LYS A 25 -2.76 -8.41 1.25
N PRO A 26 -3.04 -7.10 1.34
CA PRO A 26 -4.42 -6.63 1.39
C PRO A 26 -5.10 -6.87 0.04
N ARG A 27 -6.42 -7.09 0.10
CA ARG A 27 -7.32 -7.13 -1.04
C ARG A 27 -8.58 -6.36 -0.68
N TYR A 28 -8.90 -5.34 -1.46
CA TYR A 28 -10.06 -4.48 -1.24
C TYR A 28 -11.23 -4.90 -2.12
N GLU A 29 -12.45 -4.81 -1.60
CA GLU A 29 -13.65 -5.07 -2.37
C GLU A 29 -14.24 -3.76 -2.90
N GLU A 30 -14.74 -3.78 -4.14
CA GLU A 30 -15.29 -2.58 -4.79
C GLU A 30 -16.44 -1.95 -4.00
N LYS A 31 -17.29 -2.78 -3.38
CA LYS A 31 -18.39 -2.32 -2.54
C LYS A 31 -17.95 -1.48 -1.33
N ASP A 32 -16.70 -1.64 -0.90
CA ASP A 32 -16.14 -0.94 0.25
C ASP A 32 -15.41 0.35 -0.15
N ALA A 33 -15.24 0.61 -1.45
CA ALA A 33 -14.41 1.70 -1.97
C ALA A 33 -14.83 3.08 -1.45
N GLY A 34 -16.13 3.34 -1.30
CA GLY A 34 -16.62 4.60 -0.72
C GLY A 34 -16.15 4.82 0.72
N ASN A 35 -16.28 3.79 1.58
CA ASN A 35 -15.83 3.87 2.96
C ASN A 35 -14.30 3.95 3.06
N LEU A 36 -13.59 3.21 2.21
CA LEU A 36 -12.13 3.25 2.11
C LEU A 36 -11.65 4.63 1.69
N PHE A 37 -12.33 5.29 0.74
CA PHE A 37 -11.98 6.63 0.31
C PHE A 37 -12.19 7.67 1.41
N LEU A 38 -13.32 7.62 2.13
CA LEU A 38 -13.55 8.51 3.26
C LEU A 38 -12.49 8.34 4.35
N LYS A 39 -12.11 7.10 4.64
CA LYS A 39 -11.01 6.81 5.57
C LYS A 39 -9.69 7.37 5.05
N PHE A 40 -9.36 7.14 3.79
CA PHE A 40 -8.16 7.65 3.12
C PHE A 40 -8.08 9.18 3.19
N VAL A 41 -9.18 9.88 2.89
CA VAL A 41 -9.27 11.34 2.97
C VAL A 41 -8.95 11.82 4.39
N SER A 42 -9.47 11.14 5.40
CA SER A 42 -9.17 11.45 6.81
C SER A 42 -7.73 11.12 7.19
N ASP A 43 -7.24 9.92 6.87
CA ASP A 43 -5.92 9.43 7.25
C ASP A 43 -4.78 10.28 6.68
N TYR A 44 -4.96 10.76 5.44
CA TYR A 44 -3.97 11.56 4.72
C TYR A 44 -4.31 13.05 4.67
N ASN A 45 -5.32 13.48 5.43
CA ASN A 45 -5.78 14.87 5.51
C ASN A 45 -5.96 15.51 4.12
N LYS A 46 -6.65 14.81 3.22
CA LYS A 46 -6.87 15.26 1.85
C LYS A 46 -7.94 16.33 1.82
N SER A 47 -7.75 17.30 0.94
CA SER A 47 -8.70 18.38 0.67
C SER A 47 -8.80 18.60 -0.82
N TYR A 48 -10.03 18.69 -1.33
CA TYR A 48 -10.31 18.88 -2.75
C TYR A 48 -10.96 20.24 -2.97
N LYS A 49 -10.67 20.85 -4.11
CA LYS A 49 -11.07 22.23 -4.43
C LYS A 49 -12.57 22.40 -4.54
N ASN A 50 -13.25 21.40 -5.08
CA ASN A 50 -14.69 21.38 -5.31
C ASN A 50 -15.17 19.93 -5.54
N TYR A 51 -16.47 19.76 -5.79
CA TYR A 51 -17.05 18.44 -6.02
C TYR A 51 -16.52 17.72 -7.26
N ALA A 52 -16.21 18.43 -8.34
CA ALA A 52 -15.67 17.81 -9.54
C ALA A 52 -14.26 17.26 -9.30
N ASP A 53 -13.42 18.03 -8.59
CA ASP A 53 -12.09 17.60 -8.13
C ASP A 53 -12.18 16.39 -7.19
N TRP A 54 -13.12 16.43 -6.24
CA TRP A 54 -13.40 15.29 -5.36
C TRP A 54 -13.80 14.03 -6.14
N LEU A 55 -14.68 14.17 -7.14
CA LEU A 55 -15.15 13.05 -7.94
C LEU A 55 -14.02 12.45 -8.80
N GLU A 56 -13.18 13.29 -9.41
CA GLU A 56 -12.03 12.85 -10.19
C GLU A 56 -11.05 12.03 -9.33
N HIS A 57 -10.74 12.51 -8.12
CA HIS A 57 -9.89 11.79 -7.18
C HIS A 57 -10.53 10.53 -6.60
N TYR A 58 -11.85 10.52 -6.39
CA TYR A 58 -12.57 9.31 -5.99
C TYR A 58 -12.50 8.23 -7.08
N GLU A 59 -12.74 8.59 -8.34
CA GLU A 59 -12.64 7.67 -9.47
C GLU A 59 -11.21 7.13 -9.62
N ALA A 60 -10.20 8.00 -9.51
CA ALA A 60 -8.79 7.58 -9.50
C ALA A 60 -8.48 6.62 -8.36
N PHE A 61 -9.00 6.88 -7.15
CA PHE A 61 -8.84 6.01 -6.00
C PHE A 61 -9.41 4.61 -6.25
N VAL A 62 -10.63 4.51 -6.79
CA VAL A 62 -11.25 3.22 -7.15
C VAL A 62 -10.37 2.45 -8.14
N GLN A 63 -9.87 3.11 -9.19
CA GLN A 63 -8.99 2.46 -10.17
C GLN A 63 -7.68 1.99 -9.53
N ASN A 64 -7.09 2.78 -8.65
CA ASN A 64 -5.87 2.43 -7.95
C ASN A 64 -6.07 1.27 -6.95
N LEU A 65 -7.24 1.12 -6.33
CA LEU A 65 -7.57 -0.08 -5.53
C LEU A 65 -7.57 -1.35 -6.38
N LEU A 66 -8.16 -1.30 -7.59
CA LEU A 66 -8.13 -2.42 -8.53
C LEU A 66 -6.69 -2.76 -8.94
N TRP A 67 -5.85 -1.74 -9.15
CA TRP A 67 -4.45 -1.93 -9.47
C TRP A 67 -3.65 -2.55 -8.31
N ILE A 68 -3.86 -2.08 -7.07
CA ILE A 68 -3.27 -2.68 -5.87
C ILE A 68 -3.67 -4.15 -5.76
N ASN A 69 -4.96 -4.48 -5.92
CA ASN A 69 -5.45 -5.85 -5.89
C ASN A 69 -4.77 -6.73 -6.96
N TYR A 70 -4.66 -6.22 -8.19
CA TYR A 70 -4.00 -6.92 -9.28
C TYR A 70 -2.53 -7.19 -8.96
N LEU A 71 -1.77 -6.16 -8.56
CA LEU A 71 -0.35 -6.27 -8.25
C LEU A 71 -0.10 -7.23 -7.08
N ASN A 72 -0.90 -7.15 -6.01
CA ASN A 72 -0.79 -8.07 -4.88
C ASN A 72 -1.10 -9.53 -5.25
N ALA A 73 -1.90 -9.76 -6.29
CA ALA A 73 -2.20 -11.10 -6.78
C ALA A 73 -1.08 -11.69 -7.65
N ILE A 74 -0.25 -10.86 -8.30
CA ILE A 74 0.76 -11.33 -9.27
C ILE A 74 2.22 -11.15 -8.82
N GLN A 75 2.51 -10.21 -7.92
CA GLN A 75 3.88 -9.91 -7.47
C GLN A 75 4.15 -10.64 -6.17
N ASP A 76 5.22 -11.43 -6.08
CA ASP A 76 5.52 -12.20 -4.86
C ASP A 76 6.41 -11.47 -3.85
N THR A 77 7.24 -10.54 -4.32
CA THR A 77 8.33 -9.92 -3.53
C THR A 77 7.96 -8.59 -2.88
N VAL A 78 6.81 -8.03 -3.23
CA VAL A 78 6.36 -6.70 -2.79
C VAL A 78 4.89 -6.76 -2.35
N VAL A 79 4.53 -5.83 -1.47
CA VAL A 79 3.15 -5.65 -0.98
C VAL A 79 2.74 -4.21 -1.28
N TYR A 80 1.60 -4.08 -1.94
CA TYR A 80 0.97 -2.80 -2.25
C TYR A 80 -0.20 -2.58 -1.27
N ASP A 81 -0.35 -1.35 -0.81
CA ASP A 81 -1.41 -0.94 0.14
C ASP A 81 -1.86 0.50 -0.19
N ILE A 82 -3.00 0.89 0.37
CA ILE A 82 -3.48 2.27 0.33
C ILE A 82 -2.44 3.16 1.01
N ASN A 83 -2.04 4.22 0.31
CA ASN A 83 -1.06 5.18 0.78
C ASN A 83 -1.45 6.60 0.33
N SER A 84 -0.65 7.61 0.67
CA SER A 84 -0.95 9.02 0.38
C SER A 84 -1.09 9.37 -1.10
N MET A 85 -0.70 8.48 -2.02
CA MET A 85 -0.82 8.64 -3.48
C MET A 85 -1.97 7.81 -4.07
N SER A 86 -2.77 7.13 -3.25
CA SER A 86 -3.82 6.24 -3.76
C SER A 86 -4.92 6.95 -4.54
N ASP A 87 -5.10 8.27 -4.39
CA ASP A 87 -6.03 9.07 -5.19
C ASP A 87 -5.37 9.81 -6.37
N GLN A 88 -4.10 9.52 -6.67
CA GLN A 88 -3.39 10.22 -7.73
C GLN A 88 -4.06 9.99 -9.09
N THR A 89 -4.38 11.06 -9.80
CA THR A 89 -5.04 10.97 -11.10
C THR A 89 -4.05 10.59 -12.20
N ALA A 90 -4.56 10.10 -13.33
CA ALA A 90 -3.72 9.81 -14.50
C ALA A 90 -3.01 11.06 -15.03
N GLU A 91 -3.66 12.22 -14.95
CA GLU A 91 -3.08 13.51 -15.32
C GLU A 91 -1.92 13.89 -14.39
N GLU A 92 -2.11 13.79 -13.07
CA GLU A 92 -1.07 14.07 -12.09
C GLU A 92 0.13 13.13 -12.23
N SER A 93 -0.14 11.85 -12.45
CA SER A 93 0.89 10.84 -12.72
C SER A 93 1.69 11.18 -13.97
N ARG A 94 1.00 11.60 -15.05
CA ARG A 94 1.64 12.00 -16.31
C ARG A 94 2.47 13.27 -16.15
N ARG A 95 1.96 14.27 -15.42
CA ARG A 95 2.69 15.50 -15.11
C ARG A 95 3.94 15.23 -14.28
N MET A 96 3.85 14.35 -13.29
CA MET A 96 5.00 13.92 -12.50
C MET A 96 6.04 13.23 -13.40
N PHE A 97 5.61 12.30 -14.26
CA PHE A 97 6.49 11.61 -15.20
C PHE A 97 7.17 12.59 -16.19
N TYR A 98 6.43 13.50 -16.81
CA TYR A 98 7.01 14.47 -17.74
C TYR A 98 7.88 15.52 -17.04
N GLY A 99 7.53 15.94 -15.82
CA GLY A 99 8.37 16.81 -15.01
C GLY A 99 9.72 16.18 -14.65
N LEU A 100 9.76 14.85 -14.48
CA LEU A 100 11.00 14.10 -14.21
C LEU A 100 11.85 13.85 -15.46
N TYR A 101 11.24 13.76 -16.65
CA TYR A 101 11.94 13.41 -17.90
C TYR A 101 12.07 14.56 -18.91
N GLY A 102 11.61 15.77 -18.57
CA GLY A 102 11.94 17.03 -19.24
C GLY A 102 11.90 16.98 -20.77
N ARG A 103 10.71 16.99 -21.35
CA ARG A 103 10.53 17.44 -22.74
C ARG A 103 9.31 18.36 -22.83
N GLU A 104 9.61 19.65 -22.77
CA GLU A 104 8.78 20.72 -23.33
C GLU A 104 8.74 20.60 -24.86
#